data_AF-A0A519VU08-F1
#
_entry.id   AF-A0A519VU08-F1
#
_cell.length_a   1.000
_cell.length_b   1.000
_cell.length_c   1.000
_cell.angle_alpha   90.00
_cell.angle_beta   90.00
_cell.angle_gamma   90.00
#
_symmetry.space_group_name_H-M   'P 1'
#
loop_
_entity.id
_entity.type
_entity.pdbx_description
1 polymer ?
#
loop_
_entity_poly.entity_id
_entity_poly.type
_entity_poly.pdbx_seq_one_letter_code
_entity_poly.pdbx_strand_id
1 'polypeptide(L)'
;MYKRFVDLADTELEIEIFERKDLLGAGMPYSKDGANDEHITNVSGNEIPELVSSISEWLKTISKDTLDHFHIDPLKFNDYKVLPRLLFGQYLNGQFSLLLKRAKELGISTKVNYNSEITDVIDHPEKDAVEVEINHKQHHLFDAVVLCT
;
A
#
# COMPACT_ATOMS: atom_id res chain seq x y z
N MET A 1 -7.31 4.14 -2.42
CA MET A 1 -7.66 5.55 -2.12
C MET A 1 -6.50 6.50 -2.36
N TYR A 2 -5.34 6.31 -1.70
CA TYR A 2 -4.19 7.23 -1.79
C TYR A 2 -3.79 7.63 -3.22
N LYS A 3 -3.72 6.67 -4.17
CA LYS A 3 -3.48 6.95 -5.60
C LYS A 3 -4.37 8.07 -6.17
N ARG A 4 -5.64 8.14 -5.76
CA ARG A 4 -6.56 9.19 -6.22
C ARG A 4 -6.15 10.58 -5.73
N PHE A 5 -5.71 10.70 -4.48
CA PHE A 5 -5.19 11.98 -3.97
C PHE A 5 -3.93 12.40 -4.74
N VAL A 6 -3.03 11.46 -5.00
CA VAL A 6 -1.83 11.71 -5.81
C VAL A 6 -2.17 12.12 -7.25
N ASP A 7 -3.15 11.45 -7.87
CA ASP A 7 -3.57 11.75 -9.25
C ASP A 7 -4.31 13.09 -9.37
N LEU A 8 -5.04 13.52 -8.32
CA LEU A 8 -5.67 14.85 -8.26
C LEU A 8 -4.66 15.98 -8.10
N ALA A 9 -3.46 15.67 -7.57
CA ALA A 9 -2.38 16.63 -7.36
C ALA A 9 -2.79 17.85 -6.51
N ASP A 10 -3.69 17.65 -5.55
CA ASP A 10 -4.12 18.70 -4.63
C ASP A 10 -3.07 18.88 -3.52
N THR A 11 -2.32 19.97 -3.60
CA THR A 11 -1.22 20.29 -2.67
C THR A 11 -1.69 20.92 -1.37
N GLU A 12 -2.97 21.29 -1.26
CA GLU A 12 -3.53 21.84 -0.02
C GLU A 12 -3.83 20.74 1.01
N LEU A 13 -3.74 19.46 0.62
CA LEU A 13 -3.93 18.32 1.52
C LEU A 13 -2.64 17.93 2.24
N GLU A 14 -2.72 17.86 3.57
CA GLU A 14 -1.75 17.16 4.41
C GLU A 14 -2.28 15.76 4.73
N ILE A 15 -1.55 14.72 4.31
CA ILE A 15 -2.00 13.33 4.44
C ILE A 15 -1.12 12.62 5.47
N GLU A 16 -1.75 12.06 6.50
CA GLU A 16 -1.09 11.16 7.43
C GLU A 16 -1.68 9.75 7.31
N ILE A 17 -0.80 8.76 7.11
CA ILE A 17 -1.16 7.35 6.93
C ILE A 17 -0.65 6.57 8.12
N PHE A 18 -1.54 5.81 8.76
CA PHE A 18 -1.20 4.92 9.87
C PHE A 18 -1.28 3.47 9.42
N GLU A 19 -0.20 2.73 9.61
CA GLU A 19 -0.11 1.30 9.36
C GLU A 19 0.32 0.61 10.64
N ARG A 20 -0.45 -0.38 11.08
CA ARG A 20 -0.19 -1.11 12.33
C ARG A 20 1.10 -1.92 12.27
N LYS A 21 1.61 -2.22 11.06
CA LYS A 21 2.84 -2.99 10.84
C LYS A 21 3.98 -2.13 10.30
N ASP A 22 5.08 -2.79 9.96
CA ASP A 22 6.26 -2.21 9.30
C ASP A 22 6.18 -2.26 7.77
N LEU A 23 5.10 -2.80 7.21
CA LEU A 23 4.90 -2.98 5.77
C LEU A 23 3.57 -2.40 5.31
N LEU A 24 3.64 -1.40 4.42
CA LEU A 24 2.47 -0.77 3.82
C LEU A 24 2.12 -1.40 2.47
N GLY A 25 0.83 -1.44 2.14
CA GLY A 25 0.32 -1.74 0.79
C GLY A 25 0.03 -3.22 0.49
N ALA A 26 0.77 -4.17 1.07
CA ALA A 26 0.56 -5.59 0.82
C ALA A 26 -0.73 -6.12 1.48
N GLY A 27 -1.03 -5.70 2.70
CA GLY A 27 -2.14 -6.25 3.49
C GLY A 27 -1.90 -7.72 3.91
N MET A 28 -2.73 -8.20 4.85
CA MET A 28 -2.57 -9.54 5.44
C MET A 28 -2.57 -10.70 4.43
N PRO A 29 -3.46 -10.76 3.41
CA PRO A 29 -3.50 -11.89 2.48
C PRO A 29 -2.24 -12.05 1.61
N TYR A 30 -1.46 -10.98 1.45
CA TYR A 30 -0.28 -10.95 0.58
C TYR A 30 1.02 -10.72 1.35
N SER A 31 0.97 -10.79 2.68
CA SER A 31 2.13 -10.75 3.58
C SER A 31 2.33 -12.11 4.25
N LYS A 32 3.43 -12.24 5.01
CA LYS A 32 3.72 -13.42 5.84
C LYS A 32 2.70 -13.68 6.95
N ASP A 33 1.75 -12.76 7.15
CA ASP A 33 0.69 -12.93 8.14
C ASP A 33 -0.46 -13.79 7.65
N GLY A 34 -0.64 -13.89 6.32
CA GLY A 34 -1.76 -14.60 5.70
C GLY A 34 -1.37 -15.47 4.52
N ALA A 35 -0.07 -15.52 4.16
CA ALA A 35 0.44 -16.32 3.07
C ALA A 35 1.80 -16.97 3.38
N ASN A 36 2.03 -18.11 2.72
CA ASN A 36 3.28 -18.86 2.66
C ASN A 36 3.72 -18.91 1.19
N ASP A 37 4.91 -19.46 0.94
CA ASP A 37 5.52 -19.52 -0.40
C ASP A 37 4.67 -20.31 -1.42
N GLU A 38 3.90 -21.31 -0.97
CA GLU A 38 3.01 -22.12 -1.80
C GLU A 38 1.71 -21.41 -2.23
N HIS A 39 1.35 -20.30 -1.57
CA HIS A 39 0.09 -19.63 -1.84
C HIS A 39 0.15 -18.74 -3.07
N ILE A 40 -0.87 -18.84 -3.91
CA ILE A 40 -1.04 -18.05 -5.14
C ILE A 40 -2.26 -17.11 -5.08
N THR A 41 -2.26 -16.07 -5.89
CA THR A 41 -3.38 -15.14 -6.05
C THR A 41 -4.59 -15.87 -6.67
N ASN A 42 -5.79 -15.37 -6.36
CA ASN A 42 -7.03 -15.90 -6.96
C ASN A 42 -7.33 -15.29 -8.34
N VAL A 43 -6.62 -14.23 -8.69
CA VAL A 43 -6.73 -13.51 -9.95
C VAL A 43 -5.39 -13.53 -10.67
N SER A 44 -5.46 -13.51 -11.99
CA SER A 44 -4.30 -13.39 -12.86
C SER A 44 -3.78 -11.94 -12.93
N GLY A 45 -2.53 -11.77 -13.37
CA GLY A 45 -1.92 -10.45 -13.56
C GLY A 45 -2.77 -9.49 -14.41
N ASN A 46 -3.38 -9.98 -15.49
CA ASN A 46 -4.17 -9.17 -16.42
C ASN A 46 -5.51 -8.70 -15.87
N GLU A 47 -5.98 -9.28 -14.76
CA GLU A 47 -7.20 -8.86 -14.07
C GLU A 47 -6.92 -7.76 -13.04
N ILE A 48 -5.65 -7.55 -12.69
CA ILE A 48 -5.23 -6.56 -11.70
C ILE A 48 -5.16 -5.18 -12.39
N PRO A 49 -5.88 -4.16 -11.89
CA PRO A 49 -5.77 -2.81 -12.42
C PRO A 49 -4.33 -2.29 -12.32
N GLU A 50 -3.90 -1.57 -13.34
CA GLU A 50 -2.60 -0.92 -13.33
C GLU A 50 -2.55 0.15 -12.22
N LEU A 51 -1.47 0.14 -11.45
CA LEU A 51 -1.24 1.10 -10.37
C LEU A 51 -0.34 2.23 -10.86
N VAL A 52 0.97 2.16 -10.60
CA VAL A 52 1.95 3.11 -11.14
C VAL A 52 2.69 2.51 -12.32
N SER A 53 2.96 1.21 -12.27
CA SER A 53 3.48 0.41 -13.38
C SER A 53 2.73 -0.91 -13.45
N SER A 54 2.82 -1.60 -14.58
CA SER A 54 2.38 -2.99 -14.68
C SER A 54 3.24 -3.93 -13.83
N ILE A 55 2.75 -5.14 -13.56
CA ILE A 55 3.51 -6.21 -12.89
C ILE A 55 4.72 -6.60 -13.74
N SER A 56 4.52 -6.79 -15.04
CA SER A 56 5.58 -7.15 -16.00
C SER A 56 6.73 -6.13 -16.01
N GLU A 57 6.42 -4.82 -15.94
CA GLU A 57 7.44 -3.79 -15.81
C GLU A 57 8.11 -3.82 -14.45
N TRP A 58 7.34 -3.96 -13.37
CA TRP A 58 7.89 -4.01 -12.01
C TRP A 58 8.84 -5.20 -11.81
N LEU A 59 8.52 -6.38 -12.35
CA LEU A 59 9.37 -7.57 -12.28
C LEU A 59 10.77 -7.37 -12.89
N LYS A 60 10.94 -6.39 -13.80
CA LYS A 60 12.25 -6.05 -14.37
C LYS A 60 13.10 -5.18 -13.45
N THR A 61 12.51 -4.66 -12.37
CA THR A 61 13.16 -3.73 -11.43
C THR A 61 13.57 -4.37 -10.11
N ILE A 62 13.03 -5.55 -9.78
CA ILE A 62 13.33 -6.26 -8.54
C ILE A 62 14.62 -7.07 -8.63
N SER A 63 15.12 -7.50 -7.47
CA SER A 63 16.37 -8.25 -7.39
C SER A 63 16.26 -9.64 -8.03
N LYS A 64 17.39 -10.12 -8.53
CA LYS A 64 17.50 -11.49 -9.05
C LYS A 64 17.18 -12.53 -7.97
N ASP A 65 17.59 -12.30 -6.72
CA ASP A 65 17.32 -13.22 -5.62
C ASP A 65 15.81 -13.42 -5.38
N THR A 66 15.01 -12.35 -5.47
CA THR A 66 13.55 -12.45 -5.39
C THR A 66 12.97 -13.22 -6.58
N LEU A 67 13.46 -12.92 -7.80
CA LEU A 67 13.03 -13.64 -9.00
C LEU A 67 13.35 -15.13 -8.92
N ASP A 68 14.56 -15.48 -8.47
CA ASP A 68 15.03 -16.85 -8.33
C ASP A 68 14.23 -17.60 -7.23
N HIS A 69 13.93 -16.94 -6.11
CA HIS A 69 13.13 -17.48 -5.01
C HIS A 69 11.71 -17.87 -5.46
N PHE A 70 11.07 -17.05 -6.29
CA PHE A 70 9.72 -17.32 -6.83
C PHE A 70 9.75 -18.03 -8.20
N HIS A 71 10.92 -18.41 -8.70
CA HIS A 71 11.11 -19.06 -10.00
C HIS A 71 10.49 -18.28 -11.17
N ILE A 72 10.64 -16.95 -11.17
CA ILE A 72 10.11 -16.06 -12.21
C ILE A 72 11.21 -15.62 -13.18
N ASP A 73 10.97 -15.84 -14.48
CA ASP A 73 11.73 -15.21 -15.57
C ASP A 73 10.95 -13.97 -16.06
N PRO A 74 11.44 -12.75 -15.81
CA PRO A 74 10.72 -11.52 -16.18
C PRO A 74 10.57 -11.34 -17.69
N LEU A 75 11.42 -11.99 -18.51
CA LEU A 75 11.33 -11.93 -19.98
C LEU A 75 10.28 -12.89 -20.56
N LYS A 76 9.87 -13.90 -19.77
CA LYS A 76 8.85 -14.88 -20.15
C LYS A 76 7.59 -14.79 -19.29
N PHE A 77 7.50 -13.73 -18.48
CA PHE A 77 6.35 -13.50 -17.63
C PHE A 77 5.09 -13.36 -18.50
N ASN A 78 4.00 -13.97 -18.04
CA ASN A 78 2.73 -13.99 -18.73
C ASN A 78 1.66 -13.47 -17.77
N ASP A 79 1.10 -12.29 -18.07
CA ASP A 79 0.08 -11.63 -17.25
C ASP A 79 -1.20 -12.48 -17.10
N TYR A 80 -1.44 -13.47 -17.95
CA TYR A 80 -2.59 -14.39 -17.85
C TYR A 80 -2.42 -15.50 -16.80
N LYS A 81 -1.35 -15.45 -15.99
CA LYS A 81 -1.11 -16.39 -14.90
C LYS A 81 -1.32 -15.74 -13.54
N VAL A 82 -1.71 -16.59 -12.58
CA VAL A 82 -1.69 -16.29 -11.15
C VAL A 82 -0.25 -16.12 -10.65
N LEU A 83 -0.08 -15.33 -9.59
CA LEU A 83 1.21 -15.01 -8.99
C LEU A 83 1.33 -15.62 -7.59
N PRO A 84 2.54 -15.90 -7.08
CA PRO A 84 2.75 -16.13 -5.66
C PRO A 84 2.24 -14.92 -4.84
N ARG A 85 1.47 -15.17 -3.77
CA ARG A 85 0.85 -14.09 -2.97
C ARG A 85 1.90 -13.18 -2.35
N LEU A 86 3.00 -13.75 -1.85
CA LEU A 86 4.07 -12.97 -1.24
C LEU A 86 4.79 -12.08 -2.26
N LEU A 87 5.00 -12.57 -3.49
CA LEU A 87 5.54 -11.76 -4.58
C LEU A 87 4.57 -10.62 -4.96
N PHE A 88 3.27 -10.93 -5.01
CA PHE A 88 2.26 -9.91 -5.27
C PHE A 88 2.19 -8.85 -4.15
N GLY A 89 2.38 -9.24 -2.89
CA GLY A 89 2.52 -8.30 -1.78
C GLY A 89 3.71 -7.37 -1.93
N GLN A 90 4.86 -7.89 -2.39
CA GLN A 90 6.03 -7.06 -2.72
C GLN A 90 5.73 -6.09 -3.87
N TYR A 91 4.97 -6.51 -4.88
CA TYR A 91 4.50 -5.62 -5.95
C TYR A 91 3.66 -4.48 -5.38
N LEU A 92 2.63 -4.78 -4.59
CA LEU A 92 1.75 -3.76 -4.00
C LEU A 92 2.53 -2.76 -3.12
N ASN A 93 3.46 -3.24 -2.30
CA ASN A 93 4.34 -2.38 -1.50
C ASN A 93 5.24 -1.48 -2.39
N GLY A 94 5.80 -2.04 -3.46
CA GLY A 94 6.58 -1.29 -4.44
C GLY A 94 5.76 -0.21 -5.14
N GLN A 95 4.54 -0.53 -5.57
CA GLN A 95 3.62 0.44 -6.18
C GLN A 95 3.26 1.56 -5.20
N PHE A 96 3.04 1.24 -3.92
CA PHE A 96 2.79 2.26 -2.89
C PHE A 96 4.00 3.18 -2.70
N SER A 97 5.21 2.62 -2.70
CA SER A 97 6.45 3.40 -2.61
C SER A 97 6.61 4.37 -3.79
N LEU A 98 6.24 3.95 -4.99
CA LEU A 98 6.22 4.82 -6.17
C LEU A 98 5.19 5.95 -6.04
N LEU A 99 4.01 5.67 -5.46
CA LEU A 99 3.00 6.69 -5.19
C LEU A 99 3.50 7.73 -4.17
N LEU A 100 4.15 7.31 -3.08
CA LEU A 100 4.74 8.24 -2.10
C LEU A 100 5.79 9.14 -2.74
N LYS A 101 6.63 8.56 -3.63
CA LYS A 101 7.62 9.33 -4.38
C LYS A 101 6.95 10.38 -5.29
N ARG A 102 5.92 9.98 -6.04
CA ARG A 102 5.17 10.87 -6.92
C ARG A 102 4.45 11.97 -6.14
N ALA A 103 3.85 11.64 -5.00
CA ALA A 103 3.21 12.62 -4.11
C ALA A 103 4.20 13.71 -3.66
N LYS A 104 5.40 13.28 -3.24
CA LYS A 104 6.49 14.19 -2.87
C LYS A 104 6.95 15.08 -4.03
N GLU A 105 7.08 14.52 -5.23
CA GLU A 105 7.43 15.28 -6.44
C GLU A 105 6.35 16.31 -6.82
N LEU A 106 5.08 16.01 -6.54
CA LEU A 106 3.95 16.92 -6.73
C LEU A 106 3.78 17.94 -5.60
N GLY A 107 4.55 17.85 -4.51
CA GLY A 107 4.46 18.75 -3.37
C GLY A 107 3.35 18.40 -2.36
N ILE A 108 2.74 17.22 -2.46
CA ILE A 108 1.73 16.75 -1.50
C ILE A 108 2.45 16.29 -0.22
N SER A 109 2.13 16.90 0.91
CA SER A 109 2.67 16.49 2.21
C SER A 109 2.09 15.13 2.59
N THR A 110 2.93 14.10 2.66
CA THR A 110 2.52 12.77 3.14
C THR A 110 3.47 12.26 4.21
N LYS A 111 2.92 11.91 5.36
CA LYS A 111 3.63 11.23 6.45
C LYS A 111 3.06 9.83 6.64
N VAL A 112 3.95 8.84 6.74
CA VAL A 112 3.59 7.44 7.00
C VAL A 112 4.11 7.05 8.37
N ASN A 113 3.21 6.60 9.24
CA ASN A 113 3.52 6.10 10.57
C ASN A 113 3.31 4.58 10.60
N TYR A 114 4.42 3.85 10.55
CA TYR A 114 4.44 2.41 10.74
C TYR A 114 4.30 2.05 12.22
N ASN A 115 3.98 0.78 12.51
CA ASN A 115 3.79 0.26 13.87
C ASN A 115 2.83 1.12 14.70
N SER A 116 1.80 1.66 14.03
CA SER A 116 0.83 2.59 14.59
C SER A 116 -0.56 2.00 14.44
N GLU A 117 -1.01 1.29 15.47
CA GLU A 117 -2.34 0.71 15.51
C GLU A 117 -3.36 1.78 15.91
N ILE A 118 -4.38 1.97 15.07
CA ILE A 118 -5.54 2.80 15.42
C ILE A 118 -6.46 1.98 16.28
N THR A 119 -6.68 2.43 17.51
CA THR A 119 -7.43 1.70 18.54
C THR A 119 -8.83 2.27 18.75
N ASP A 120 -9.05 3.54 18.40
CA ASP A 120 -10.37 4.17 18.39
C ASP A 120 -10.43 5.34 17.39
N VAL A 121 -11.64 5.67 16.94
CA VAL A 121 -11.93 6.83 16.07
C VAL A 121 -13.22 7.48 16.56
N ILE A 122 -13.12 8.72 17.01
CA ILE A 122 -14.19 9.46 17.69
C ILE A 122 -14.53 10.69 16.86
N ASP A 123 -15.77 10.77 16.36
CA ASP A 123 -16.26 11.93 15.64
C ASP A 123 -16.66 13.06 16.61
N HIS A 124 -16.20 14.28 16.34
CA HIS A 124 -16.51 15.50 17.10
C HIS A 124 -17.20 16.54 16.21
N PRO A 125 -18.52 16.39 15.93
CA PRO A 125 -19.26 17.31 15.07
C PRO A 125 -19.23 18.77 15.58
N GLU A 126 -19.10 18.97 16.88
CA GLU A 126 -19.02 20.30 17.50
C GLU A 126 -17.69 21.03 17.23
N LYS A 127 -16.67 20.30 16.77
CA LYS A 127 -15.33 20.81 16.44
C LYS A 127 -15.01 20.70 14.95
N ASP A 128 -15.91 20.15 14.15
CA ASP A 128 -15.69 19.80 12.73
C ASP A 128 -14.39 18.98 12.55
N ALA A 129 -14.18 18.00 13.44
CA ALA A 129 -12.95 17.23 13.51
C ALA A 129 -13.21 15.78 13.96
N VAL A 130 -12.28 14.90 13.61
CA VAL A 130 -12.28 13.49 14.03
C VAL A 130 -11.03 13.24 14.86
N GLU A 131 -11.20 12.70 16.06
CA GLU A 131 -10.10 12.24 16.91
C GLU A 131 -9.76 10.78 16.59
N VAL A 132 -8.47 10.50 16.48
CA VAL A 132 -7.92 9.17 16.23
C VAL A 132 -7.03 8.79 17.41
N GLU A 133 -7.36 7.68 18.08
CA GLU A 133 -6.55 7.08 19.13
C GLU A 133 -5.54 6.10 18.53
N ILE A 134 -4.26 6.30 18.84
CA ILE A 134 -3.15 5.50 18.34
C ILE A 134 -2.48 4.78 19.51
N ASN A 135 -2.33 3.46 19.39
CA ASN A 135 -1.67 2.59 20.35
C ASN A 135 -2.18 2.74 21.80
N HIS A 136 -3.48 3.03 21.99
CA HIS A 136 -4.13 3.30 23.30
C HIS A 136 -3.51 4.43 24.13
N LYS A 137 -2.84 5.39 23.49
CA LYS A 137 -2.05 6.41 24.21
C LYS A 137 -2.11 7.80 23.60
N GLN A 138 -1.97 7.88 22.28
CA GLN A 138 -1.86 9.16 21.58
C GLN A 138 -3.19 9.49 20.92
N HIS A 139 -3.61 10.74 21.02
CA HIS A 139 -4.84 11.25 20.39
C HIS A 139 -4.44 12.35 19.43
N HIS A 140 -4.91 12.25 18.19
CA HIS A 140 -4.65 13.22 17.13
C HIS A 140 -5.97 13.63 16.48
N LEU A 141 -6.12 14.93 16.17
CA LEU A 141 -7.29 15.46 15.48
C LEU A 141 -6.99 15.61 13.99
N PHE A 142 -7.98 15.27 13.16
CA PHE A 142 -7.95 15.41 11.71
C PHE A 142 -9.26 16.02 11.22
N ASP A 143 -9.22 16.80 10.13
CA ASP A 143 -10.44 17.33 9.50
C ASP A 143 -11.28 16.22 8.85
N ALA A 144 -10.62 15.15 8.38
CA ALA A 144 -11.27 13.99 7.79
C ALA A 144 -10.46 12.72 8.02
N VAL A 145 -11.16 11.59 8.18
CA VAL A 145 -10.56 10.26 8.32
C VAL A 145 -11.13 9.30 7.26
N VAL A 146 -10.25 8.55 6.60
CA VAL A 146 -10.62 7.51 5.63
C VAL A 146 -10.18 6.16 6.15
N LEU A 147 -11.13 5.30 6.50
CA LEU A 147 -10.86 3.95 6.99
C LEU A 147 -10.60 2.99 5.82
N CYS A 148 -9.40 2.40 5.80
CA CYS A 148 -8.93 1.44 4.79
C CYS A 148 -8.30 0.20 5.45
N THR A 149 -8.97 -0.37 6.46
CA THR A 149 -8.47 -1.46 7.32
C THR A 149 -8.60 -2.84 6.70
#